data_AF-A0A7C4XZG3-F1
#
_entry.id   AF-A0A7C4XZG3-F1
#
_cell.length_a   1.000
_cell.length_b   1.000
_cell.length_c   1.000
_cell.angle_alpha   90.00
_cell.angle_beta   90.00
_cell.angle_gamma   90.00
#
_symmetry.space_group_name_H-M   'P 1'
#
loop_
_entity.id
_entity.type
_entity.pdbx_description
1 polymer ?
#
loop_
_entity_poly.entity_id
_entity_poly.type
_entity_poly.pdbx_seq_one_letter_code
_entity_poly.pdbx_strand_id
1 'polypeptide(L)'
;MRQAIYTIEQIMLRSPGVDLQIAALHRPGTGDERLEMLGTVDAMGNTTDDLREILRQARGANCSKRSPANILFRPDPSQSHPWLFCDYLGTERLLALASQIAGIAIQTSEGNGQARLLADRPMSQDERGAAQRVLSLHLDGDPGSVSGEKWGRLPGFTNQKPGKQGQWTNILCDTTGIQPAVIADRLLSLAPWRGVRAPSVCSLSCGGGLKPPARSLSLSGL
;
A
#
# COMPACT_ATOMS: atom_id res chain seq x y z
N MET A 1 11.78 22.53 9.36
CA MET A 1 11.21 21.39 10.10
C MET A 1 12.01 20.15 9.78
N ARG A 2 12.65 19.50 10.76
CA ARG A 2 13.23 18.17 10.55
C ARG A 2 12.06 17.19 10.46
N GLN A 3 11.74 16.72 9.27
CA GLN A 3 10.82 15.58 9.11
C GLN A 3 11.39 14.45 9.96
N ALA A 4 10.59 13.92 10.89
CA ALA A 4 10.95 12.70 11.58
C ALA A 4 11.12 11.63 10.50
N ILE A 5 12.36 11.27 10.21
CA ILE A 5 12.67 10.14 9.34
C ILE A 5 12.24 8.93 10.14
N TYR A 6 11.00 8.48 9.92
CA TYR A 6 10.58 7.20 10.46
C TYR A 6 11.48 6.12 9.87
N THR A 7 12.14 5.34 10.73
CA THR A 7 13.05 4.29 10.27
C THR A 7 12.23 3.09 9.82
N ILE A 8 12.76 2.30 8.87
CA ILE A 8 12.14 1.03 8.46
C ILE A 8 11.88 0.10 9.65
N GLU A 9 12.69 0.23 10.70
CA GLU A 9 12.58 -0.50 11.96
C GLU A 9 11.20 -0.26 12.60
N GLN A 10 10.65 0.95 12.49
CA GLN A 10 9.30 1.26 13.00
C GLN A 10 8.19 0.57 12.19
N ILE A 11 8.37 0.40 10.88
CA ILE A 11 7.44 -0.37 10.03
C ILE A 11 7.53 -1.87 10.37
N MET A 12 8.74 -2.36 10.65
CA MET A 12 9.02 -3.76 10.98
C MET A 12 8.51 -4.16 12.36
N LEU A 13 8.78 -3.36 13.39
CA LEU A 13 8.27 -3.57 14.76
C LEU A 13 6.74 -3.61 14.85
N ARG A 14 6.06 -3.15 13.80
CA ARG A 14 4.60 -3.00 13.75
C ARG A 14 3.94 -3.88 12.71
N SER A 15 4.66 -4.78 12.03
CA SER A 15 4.10 -5.80 11.13
C SER A 15 4.03 -7.17 11.83
N PRO A 16 3.20 -7.35 12.88
CA PRO A 16 3.23 -8.56 13.68
C PRO A 16 2.88 -9.78 12.83
N GLY A 17 3.76 -10.79 12.86
CA GLY A 17 3.46 -12.14 12.39
C GLY A 17 3.48 -12.32 10.87
N VAL A 18 4.11 -11.43 10.10
CA VAL A 18 4.32 -11.65 8.65
C VAL A 18 5.69 -11.17 8.19
N ASP A 19 6.32 -11.97 7.34
CA ASP A 19 7.59 -11.58 6.72
C ASP A 19 7.37 -10.41 5.74
N LEU A 20 8.36 -9.54 5.62
CA LEU A 20 8.33 -8.38 4.72
C LEU A 20 9.31 -8.59 3.58
N GLN A 21 8.78 -8.58 2.36
CA GLN A 21 9.56 -8.58 1.14
C GLN A 21 9.92 -7.14 0.77
N ILE A 22 11.18 -6.90 0.41
CA ILE A 22 11.71 -5.61 -0.04
C ILE A 22 12.30 -5.77 -1.45
N ALA A 23 11.98 -4.84 -2.34
CA ALA A 23 12.41 -4.87 -3.73
C ALA A 23 12.80 -3.50 -4.28
N ALA A 24 13.63 -3.49 -5.32
CA ALA A 24 13.95 -2.33 -6.14
C ALA A 24 13.21 -2.42 -7.49
N LEU A 25 12.42 -1.41 -7.82
CA LEU A 25 11.80 -1.25 -9.13
C LEU A 25 12.64 -0.29 -9.97
N HIS A 26 13.39 -0.84 -10.91
CA HIS A 26 14.21 -0.08 -11.85
C HIS A 26 13.35 0.46 -12.99
N ARG A 27 13.74 1.63 -13.50
CA ARG A 27 13.08 2.34 -14.61
C ARG A 27 11.55 2.51 -14.40
N PRO A 28 11.12 2.98 -13.22
CA PRO A 28 9.69 3.09 -12.91
C PRO A 28 8.97 4.05 -13.88
N GLY A 29 7.81 3.65 -14.37
CA GLY A 29 6.98 4.39 -15.32
C GLY A 29 7.40 4.24 -16.79
N THR A 30 8.26 3.28 -17.14
CA THR A 30 8.62 2.98 -18.53
C THR A 30 8.16 1.57 -18.94
N GLY A 31 8.24 1.24 -20.24
CA GLY A 31 7.96 -0.11 -20.72
C GLY A 31 8.99 -1.17 -20.31
N ASP A 32 10.14 -0.75 -19.76
CA ASP A 32 11.26 -1.61 -19.35
C ASP A 32 11.34 -1.76 -17.82
N GLU A 33 10.21 -1.64 -17.12
CA GLU A 33 10.17 -1.81 -15.67
C GLU A 33 10.70 -3.19 -15.26
N ARG A 34 11.64 -3.21 -14.31
CA ARG A 34 12.21 -4.45 -13.77
C ARG A 34 12.19 -4.43 -12.25
N LEU A 35 11.54 -5.43 -11.66
CA LEU A 35 11.55 -5.65 -10.23
C LEU A 35 12.73 -6.56 -9.85
N GLU A 36 13.53 -6.12 -8.89
CA GLU A 36 14.65 -6.85 -8.32
C GLU A 36 14.40 -7.07 -6.83
N MET A 37 14.32 -8.32 -6.39
CA MET A 37 14.17 -8.66 -4.98
C MET A 37 15.48 -8.36 -4.24
N LEU A 38 15.40 -7.55 -3.18
CA LEU A 38 16.56 -7.22 -2.33
C LEU A 38 16.66 -8.14 -1.12
N GLY A 39 15.52 -8.61 -0.61
CA GLY A 39 15.49 -9.57 0.49
C GLY A 39 14.12 -9.69 1.14
N THR A 40 14.06 -10.58 2.13
CA THR A 40 12.91 -10.79 3.01
C THR A 40 13.39 -10.60 4.44
N VAL A 41 12.60 -9.90 5.25
CA VAL A 41 12.83 -9.75 6.69
C VAL A 41 11.76 -10.51 7.42
N ASP A 42 12.17 -11.38 8.33
CA ASP A 42 11.21 -12.24 9.02
C ASP A 42 10.33 -11.48 10.03
N ALA A 43 9.18 -12.08 10.35
CA ALA A 43 8.20 -11.53 11.27
C ALA A 43 8.72 -11.32 12.70
N MET A 44 9.80 -11.99 13.09
CA MET A 44 10.41 -11.87 14.42
C MET A 44 11.52 -10.81 14.45
N GLY A 45 11.83 -10.18 13.31
CA GLY A 45 12.95 -9.26 13.18
C GLY A 45 14.30 -9.93 13.36
N ASN A 46 14.36 -11.27 13.28
CA ASN A 46 15.62 -12.00 13.32
C ASN A 46 16.25 -11.95 11.92
N THR A 47 17.50 -11.51 11.86
CA THR A 47 18.29 -11.57 10.63
C THR A 47 19.70 -12.04 10.98
N THR A 48 20.17 -13.12 10.35
CA THR A 48 21.55 -13.63 10.54
C THR A 48 22.58 -12.76 9.81
N ASP A 49 22.13 -12.02 8.78
CA ASP A 49 22.72 -10.83 8.17
C ASP A 49 21.54 -9.98 7.67
N ASP A 50 21.68 -8.68 7.55
CA ASP A 50 21.43 -7.69 8.61
C ASP A 50 20.39 -6.79 7.93
N LEU A 51 19.25 -6.45 8.53
CA LEU A 51 18.29 -5.47 7.95
C LEU A 51 19.03 -4.26 7.33
N ARG A 52 20.14 -3.87 7.96
CA ARG A 52 21.08 -2.87 7.50
C ARG A 52 21.67 -3.13 6.11
N GLU A 53 21.99 -4.37 5.77
CA GLU A 53 22.50 -4.77 4.46
C GLU A 53 21.43 -4.61 3.37
N ILE A 54 20.20 -5.09 3.62
CA ILE A 54 19.07 -4.89 2.68
C ILE A 54 18.83 -3.38 2.46
N LEU A 55 18.85 -2.60 3.54
CA LEU A 55 18.73 -1.15 3.47
C LEU A 55 19.90 -0.48 2.73
N ARG A 56 21.13 -0.98 2.91
CA ARG A 56 22.32 -0.48 2.21
C ARG A 56 22.18 -0.71 0.71
N GLN A 57 21.74 -1.90 0.30
CA GLN A 57 21.47 -2.23 -1.10
C GLN A 57 20.33 -1.37 -1.66
N ALA A 58 19.22 -1.24 -0.92
CA ALA A 58 18.10 -0.38 -1.30
C ALA A 58 18.53 1.08 -1.49
N ARG A 59 19.37 1.62 -0.61
CA ARG A 59 19.93 2.97 -0.73
C ARG A 59 20.82 3.09 -1.97
N GLY A 60 21.67 2.09 -2.22
CA GLY A 60 22.50 2.03 -3.42
C GLY A 60 21.67 2.05 -4.70
N ALA A 61 20.60 1.26 -4.76
CA ALA A 61 19.68 1.23 -5.90
C ALA A 61 18.89 2.54 -6.07
N ASN A 62 18.40 3.14 -4.97
CA ASN A 62 17.65 4.40 -5.01
C ASN A 62 18.52 5.58 -5.47
N CYS A 63 19.78 5.64 -5.05
CA CYS A 63 20.71 6.71 -5.36
C CYS A 63 21.58 6.45 -6.61
N SER A 64 21.37 5.33 -7.31
CA SER A 64 22.16 4.98 -8.49
C SER A 64 22.03 6.01 -9.60
N LYS A 65 23.16 6.57 -10.06
CA LYS A 65 23.17 7.52 -11.19
C LYS A 65 22.84 6.87 -12.54
N ARG A 66 23.10 5.56 -12.67
CA ARG A 66 22.92 4.83 -13.94
C ARG A 66 21.53 4.22 -14.08
N SER A 67 20.96 3.76 -12.96
CA SER A 67 19.67 3.07 -12.95
C SER A 67 18.97 3.31 -11.61
N PRO A 68 18.46 4.53 -11.36
CA PRO A 68 17.77 4.84 -10.13
C PRO A 68 16.51 3.98 -10.01
N ALA A 69 16.30 3.41 -8.82
CA ALA A 69 15.17 2.54 -8.54
C ALA A 69 14.24 3.12 -7.49
N ASN A 70 12.95 2.85 -7.62
CA ASN A 70 12.03 3.00 -6.51
C ASN A 70 12.15 1.83 -5.55
N ILE A 71 12.16 2.10 -4.25
CA ILE A 71 12.19 1.03 -3.25
C ILE A 71 10.78 0.71 -2.80
N LEU A 72 10.47 -0.57 -2.81
CA LEU A 72 9.15 -1.13 -2.59
C LEU A 72 9.19 -2.12 -1.43
N PHE A 73 8.05 -2.26 -0.75
CA PHE A 73 7.85 -3.31 0.24
C PHE A 73 6.44 -3.88 0.17
N ARG A 74 6.29 -5.12 0.61
CA ARG A 74 5.01 -5.76 0.90
C ARG A 74 5.18 -6.85 1.96
N PRO A 75 4.12 -7.18 2.70
CA PRO A 75 4.05 -8.46 3.39
C PRO A 75 4.17 -9.63 2.41
N ASP A 76 4.76 -10.74 2.83
CA ASP A 76 4.91 -11.94 2.01
C ASP A 76 3.52 -12.45 1.57
N PRO A 77 3.24 -12.46 0.25
CA PRO A 77 1.91 -12.82 -0.23
C PRO A 77 1.56 -14.28 0.00
N SER A 78 2.56 -15.17 0.18
CA SER A 78 2.35 -16.58 0.47
C SER A 78 1.80 -16.83 1.87
N GLN A 79 1.91 -15.84 2.76
CA GLN A 79 1.43 -15.91 4.13
C GLN A 79 0.04 -15.28 4.28
N SER A 80 -0.76 -15.86 5.17
CA SER A 80 -1.99 -15.22 5.62
C SER A 80 -1.64 -14.10 6.58
N HIS A 81 -2.13 -12.89 6.32
CA HIS A 81 -1.79 -11.70 7.12
C HIS A 81 -2.90 -10.66 7.06
N PRO A 82 -2.99 -9.73 8.03
CA PRO A 82 -4.10 -8.77 8.15
C PRO A 82 -3.94 -7.51 7.28
N TRP A 83 -2.78 -7.28 6.67
CA TRP A 83 -2.51 -6.04 5.94
C TRP A 83 -3.25 -5.91 4.61
N LEU A 84 -3.99 -4.81 4.45
CA LEU A 84 -4.67 -4.39 3.23
C LEU A 84 -3.97 -3.17 2.63
N PHE A 85 -3.82 -3.12 1.31
CA PHE A 85 -3.16 -2.01 0.62
C PHE A 85 -4.16 -1.15 -0.17
N CYS A 86 -4.04 0.17 -0.05
CA CYS A 86 -4.80 1.14 -0.83
C CYS A 86 -3.83 2.14 -1.46
N ASP A 87 -3.90 2.34 -2.77
CA ASP A 87 -3.03 3.27 -3.50
C ASP A 87 -3.82 4.45 -4.07
N TYR A 88 -3.08 5.48 -4.48
CA TYR A 88 -3.57 6.67 -5.17
C TYR A 88 -4.57 7.49 -4.35
N LEU A 89 -4.27 7.68 -3.07
CA LEU A 89 -5.08 8.48 -2.16
C LEU A 89 -4.46 9.87 -1.94
N GLY A 90 -5.31 10.90 -1.91
CA GLY A 90 -4.89 12.25 -1.53
C GLY A 90 -4.45 12.33 -0.05
N THR A 91 -3.53 13.24 0.27
CA THR A 91 -3.01 13.39 1.65
C THR A 91 -4.10 13.63 2.69
N GLU A 92 -5.09 14.47 2.41
CA GLU A 92 -6.22 14.70 3.31
C GLU A 92 -7.01 13.41 3.58
N ARG A 93 -7.29 12.63 2.54
CA ARG A 93 -8.00 11.35 2.65
C ARG A 93 -7.20 10.34 3.47
N LEU A 94 -5.89 10.27 3.28
CA LEU A 94 -5.00 9.39 4.05
C LEU A 94 -5.04 9.70 5.54
N LEU A 95 -4.98 10.99 5.91
CA LEU A 95 -5.05 11.43 7.30
C LEU A 95 -6.44 11.17 7.91
N ALA A 96 -7.51 11.42 7.16
CA ALA A 96 -8.88 11.12 7.59
C ALA A 96 -9.15 9.61 7.75
N LEU A 97 -8.49 8.78 6.94
CA LEU A 97 -8.56 7.33 7.07
C LEU A 97 -7.79 6.85 8.31
N ALA A 98 -6.58 7.36 8.50
CA ALA A 98 -5.75 7.01 9.64
C ALA A 98 -6.32 7.50 10.98
N SER A 99 -7.15 8.54 11.01
CA SER A 99 -7.85 8.96 12.23
C SER A 99 -9.01 8.05 12.65
N GLN A 100 -9.37 7.05 11.84
CA GLN A 100 -10.51 6.16 12.07
C GLN A 100 -10.14 4.68 12.09
N ILE A 101 -9.12 4.29 11.32
CA ILE A 101 -8.75 2.89 11.10
C ILE A 101 -7.26 2.72 11.40
N ALA A 102 -6.92 1.61 12.05
CA ALA A 102 -5.56 1.17 12.29
C ALA A 102 -4.82 1.02 10.96
N GLY A 103 -3.74 1.78 10.79
CA GLY A 103 -2.91 1.65 9.61
C GLY A 103 -1.75 2.63 9.55
N ILE A 104 -1.03 2.56 8.45
CA ILE A 104 0.11 3.42 8.15
C ILE A 104 -0.23 4.20 6.89
N ALA A 105 -0.32 5.53 7.02
CA ALA A 105 -0.47 6.45 5.90
C ALA A 105 0.90 6.89 5.40
N ILE A 106 1.15 6.70 4.10
CA ILE A 106 2.43 6.97 3.47
C ILE A 106 2.22 7.96 2.32
N GLN A 107 2.87 9.11 2.39
CA GLN A 107 2.98 10.01 1.26
C GLN A 107 4.05 9.49 0.30
N THR A 108 3.71 9.32 -0.98
CA THR A 108 4.63 8.83 -2.03
C THR A 108 5.13 9.95 -2.94
N SER A 109 4.40 11.06 -2.97
CA SER A 109 4.73 12.33 -3.62
C SER A 109 3.85 13.44 -3.08
N GLU A 110 4.11 14.69 -3.43
CA GLU A 110 3.28 15.81 -3.03
C GLU A 110 1.81 15.58 -3.42
N GLY A 111 0.92 15.73 -2.42
CA GLY A 111 -0.53 15.54 -2.54
C GLY A 111 -1.00 14.10 -2.73
N ASN A 112 -0.12 13.11 -2.86
CA ASN A 112 -0.49 11.72 -3.19
C ASN A 112 0.20 10.71 -2.28
N GLY A 113 -0.48 9.61 -2.01
CA GLY A 113 0.09 8.54 -1.21
C GLY A 113 -0.69 7.24 -1.26
N GLN A 114 -0.31 6.36 -0.34
CA GLN A 114 -0.83 5.01 -0.17
C GLN A 114 -1.07 4.75 1.32
N ALA A 115 -1.92 3.77 1.62
CA ALA A 115 -2.15 3.29 2.98
C ALA A 115 -1.93 1.77 3.07
N ARG A 116 -1.43 1.33 4.22
CA ARG A 116 -1.55 -0.06 4.67
C ARG A 116 -2.47 -0.10 5.88
N LEU A 117 -3.66 -0.69 5.74
CA LEU A 117 -4.66 -0.82 6.80
C LEU A 117 -4.56 -2.19 7.43
N LEU A 118 -4.89 -2.28 8.72
CA LEU A 118 -4.90 -3.52 9.47
C LEU A 118 -6.33 -4.07 9.53
N ALA A 119 -6.52 -5.33 9.15
CA ALA A 119 -7.73 -6.09 9.43
C ALA A 119 -7.65 -6.76 10.82
N ASP A 120 -8.81 -7.07 11.40
CA ASP A 120 -8.95 -7.71 12.71
C ASP A 120 -8.50 -9.19 12.76
N ARG A 121 -8.31 -9.81 11.58
CA ARG A 121 -7.76 -11.17 11.45
C ARG A 121 -6.83 -11.31 10.24
N PRO A 122 -5.94 -12.32 10.24
CA PRO A 122 -5.25 -12.74 9.03
C PRO A 122 -6.24 -13.08 7.91
N MET A 123 -5.88 -12.70 6.68
CA MET A 123 -6.64 -12.95 5.47
C MET A 123 -5.74 -13.63 4.44
N SER A 124 -6.28 -14.56 3.67
CA SER A 124 -5.63 -15.12 2.48
C SER A 124 -5.42 -14.04 1.40
N GLN A 125 -4.53 -14.26 0.44
CA GLN A 125 -4.33 -13.33 -0.68
C GLN A 125 -5.64 -13.04 -1.43
N ASP A 126 -6.48 -14.06 -1.62
CA ASP A 126 -7.76 -13.96 -2.31
C ASP A 126 -8.78 -13.08 -1.56
N GLU A 127 -8.86 -13.24 -0.24
CA GLU A 127 -9.67 -12.39 0.64
C GLU A 127 -9.14 -10.96 0.65
N ARG A 128 -7.83 -10.76 0.77
CA ARG A 128 -7.22 -9.42 0.72
C ARG A 128 -7.53 -8.72 -0.60
N GLY A 129 -7.43 -9.43 -1.73
CA GLY A 129 -7.78 -8.87 -3.02
C GLY A 129 -9.27 -8.47 -3.12
N ALA A 130 -10.17 -9.26 -2.54
CA ALA A 130 -11.59 -8.93 -2.48
C ALA A 130 -11.85 -7.68 -1.60
N ALA A 131 -11.26 -7.65 -0.41
CA ALA A 131 -11.31 -6.52 0.50
C ALA A 131 -10.74 -5.24 -0.13
N GLN A 132 -9.59 -5.31 -0.79
CA GLN A 132 -8.97 -4.16 -1.46
C GLN A 132 -9.79 -3.62 -2.63
N ARG A 133 -10.52 -4.48 -3.35
CA ARG A 133 -11.49 -4.02 -4.37
C ARG A 133 -12.59 -3.18 -3.75
N VAL A 134 -13.15 -3.63 -2.63
CA VAL A 134 -14.16 -2.86 -1.88
C VAL A 134 -13.56 -1.53 -1.43
N LEU A 135 -12.37 -1.54 -0.83
CA LEU A 135 -11.71 -0.33 -0.36
C LEU A 135 -11.41 0.65 -1.50
N SER A 136 -10.88 0.19 -2.63
CA SER A 136 -10.61 1.03 -3.81
C SER A 136 -11.88 1.70 -4.32
N LEU A 137 -13.00 0.97 -4.40
CA LEU A 137 -14.30 1.53 -4.80
C LEU A 137 -14.82 2.59 -3.82
N HIS A 138 -14.65 2.40 -2.51
CA HIS A 138 -15.18 3.31 -1.49
C HIS A 138 -14.29 4.53 -1.25
N LEU A 139 -12.98 4.39 -1.48
CA LEU A 139 -11.99 5.43 -1.22
C LEU A 139 -11.59 6.19 -2.50
N ASP A 140 -12.19 5.87 -3.65
CA ASP A 140 -11.77 6.34 -4.97
C ASP A 140 -10.28 6.07 -5.25
N GLY A 141 -9.77 4.95 -4.72
CA GLY A 141 -8.37 4.53 -4.89
C GLY A 141 -8.14 3.80 -6.21
N ASP A 142 -6.87 3.56 -6.56
CA ASP A 142 -6.52 2.94 -7.85
C ASP A 142 -7.08 1.50 -8.00
N PRO A 143 -7.99 1.24 -8.97
CA PRO A 143 -8.56 -0.09 -9.19
C PRO A 143 -7.52 -1.09 -9.70
N GLY A 144 -6.38 -0.64 -10.23
CA GLY A 144 -5.25 -1.49 -10.60
C GLY A 144 -4.50 -2.08 -9.41
N SER A 145 -4.75 -1.60 -8.19
CA SER A 145 -3.97 -1.87 -6.98
C SER A 145 -4.68 -2.78 -5.96
N VAL A 146 -5.41 -3.79 -6.44
CA VAL A 146 -6.35 -4.60 -5.64
C VAL A 146 -6.10 -6.12 -5.65
N SER A 147 -4.86 -6.56 -5.89
CA SER A 147 -4.54 -7.99 -6.11
C SER A 147 -4.27 -8.83 -4.86
N GLY A 148 -4.33 -8.27 -3.64
CA GLY A 148 -3.98 -9.01 -2.42
C GLY A 148 -2.49 -9.04 -2.09
N GLU A 149 -1.64 -8.69 -3.05
CA GLU A 149 -0.17 -8.84 -2.97
C GLU A 149 0.60 -7.60 -3.46
N LYS A 150 -0.07 -6.44 -3.51
CA LYS A 150 0.49 -5.24 -4.11
C LYS A 150 1.70 -4.69 -3.34
N TRP A 151 2.70 -4.32 -4.12
CA TRP A 151 3.86 -3.57 -3.68
C TRP A 151 3.47 -2.12 -3.39
N GLY A 152 3.97 -1.59 -2.27
CA GLY A 152 3.87 -0.17 -1.92
C GLY A 152 5.26 0.46 -1.82
N ARG A 153 5.35 1.79 -1.97
CA ARG A 153 6.59 2.55 -1.74
C ARG A 153 7.07 2.43 -0.31
N LEU A 154 8.33 2.11 -0.10
CA LEU A 154 8.96 2.06 1.21
C LEU A 154 9.35 3.48 1.65
N PRO A 155 8.87 3.97 2.82
CA PRO A 155 9.29 5.25 3.37
C PRO A 155 10.80 5.34 3.61
N GLY A 156 11.34 6.57 3.56
CA GLY A 156 12.77 6.82 3.72
C GLY A 156 13.58 6.75 2.42
N PHE A 157 12.91 6.64 1.27
CA PHE A 157 13.52 6.66 -0.05
C PHE A 157 12.85 7.70 -0.96
N THR A 158 13.59 8.17 -1.96
CA THR A 158 13.06 9.13 -2.93
C THR A 158 12.33 8.42 -4.06
N ASN A 159 11.24 9.01 -4.53
CA ASN A 159 10.52 8.54 -5.71
C ASN A 159 11.36 8.84 -6.96
N GLN A 160 11.47 7.87 -7.85
CA GLN A 160 12.26 7.90 -9.08
C GLN A 160 11.40 7.89 -10.36
N LYS A 161 10.06 7.90 -10.22
CA LYS A 161 9.14 7.94 -11.36
C LYS A 161 9.23 9.30 -12.10
N PRO A 162 9.16 9.33 -13.44
CA PRO A 162 9.00 10.55 -14.24
C PRO A 162 8.03 11.58 -13.65
N GLY A 163 8.51 12.80 -13.46
CA GLY A 163 7.75 13.93 -12.91
C GLY A 163 7.67 13.98 -11.39
N LYS A 164 8.19 12.96 -10.68
CA LYS A 164 8.20 12.88 -9.20
C LYS A 164 9.61 12.63 -8.64
N GLN A 165 10.64 12.73 -9.47
CA GLN A 165 12.02 12.45 -9.06
C GLN A 165 12.46 13.30 -7.86
N GLY A 166 13.11 12.64 -6.90
CA GLY A 166 13.66 13.30 -5.71
C GLY A 166 12.64 13.63 -4.62
N GLN A 167 11.35 13.42 -4.86
CA GLN A 167 10.33 13.58 -3.82
C GLN A 167 10.44 12.44 -2.80
N TRP A 168 10.49 12.77 -1.51
CA TRP A 168 10.62 11.78 -0.45
C TRP A 168 9.32 11.00 -0.24
N THR A 169 9.45 9.69 -0.05
CA THR A 169 8.37 8.85 0.48
C THR A 169 8.41 8.92 2.00
N ASN A 170 7.34 9.42 2.61
CA ASN A 170 7.29 9.72 4.04
C ASN A 170 6.11 9.02 4.72
N ILE A 171 6.29 8.60 5.97
CA ILE A 171 5.15 8.26 6.83
C ILE A 171 4.48 9.57 7.25
N LEU A 172 3.18 9.69 7.00
CA LEU A 172 2.37 10.80 7.49
C LEU A 172 1.87 10.54 8.91
N CYS A 173 1.42 9.32 9.16
CA CYS A 173 1.02 8.84 10.48
C CYS A 173 0.98 7.31 10.51
N ASP A 174 1.17 6.78 11.71
CA ASP A 174 1.00 5.36 12.06
C ASP A 174 0.03 5.29 13.24
N THR A 175 -1.11 4.64 13.02
CA THR A 175 -2.20 4.51 13.99
C THR A 175 -2.48 3.06 14.35
N THR A 176 -1.59 2.15 13.98
CA THR A 176 -1.73 0.68 14.15
C THR A 176 -1.94 0.26 15.61
N GLY A 177 -1.39 1.02 16.57
CA GLY A 177 -1.55 0.75 18.01
C GLY A 177 -2.59 1.60 18.73
N ILE A 178 -3.38 2.42 18.01
CA ILE A 178 -4.28 3.42 18.62
C ILE A 178 -5.72 3.27 18.09
N GLN A 179 -5.87 3.04 16.79
CA GLN A 179 -7.16 2.96 16.13
C GLN A 179 -7.66 1.51 16.03
N PRO A 180 -8.97 1.28 15.84
CA PRO A 180 -9.49 -0.06 15.63
C PRO A 180 -9.08 -0.62 14.26
N ALA A 181 -8.88 -1.93 14.19
CA ALA A 181 -8.69 -2.63 12.93
C ALA A 181 -10.01 -2.72 12.13
N VAL A 182 -9.90 -2.88 10.81
CA VAL A 182 -11.04 -3.11 9.91
C VAL A 182 -11.63 -4.49 10.20
N ILE A 183 -12.95 -4.59 10.27
CA ILE A 183 -13.63 -5.87 10.49
C ILE A 183 -13.65 -6.66 9.17
N ALA A 184 -12.79 -7.67 9.06
CA ALA A 184 -12.56 -8.39 7.80
C ALA A 184 -13.83 -8.98 7.21
N ASP A 185 -14.65 -9.64 8.03
CA ASP A 185 -15.88 -10.30 7.58
C ASP A 185 -16.92 -9.28 7.08
N ARG A 186 -16.97 -8.09 7.71
CA ARG A 186 -17.82 -6.99 7.25
C ARG A 186 -17.35 -6.48 5.89
N LEU A 187 -16.05 -6.24 5.73
CA LEU A 187 -15.49 -5.78 4.46
C LEU A 187 -15.69 -6.82 3.34
N LEU A 188 -15.52 -8.11 3.64
CA LEU A 188 -15.75 -9.20 2.69
C LEU A 188 -17.23 -9.38 2.35
N SER A 189 -18.16 -9.11 3.26
CA SER A 189 -19.61 -9.14 2.97
C SER A 189 -20.04 -8.09 1.94
N LEU A 190 -19.26 -7.01 1.81
CA LEU A 190 -19.47 -5.96 0.81
C LEU A 190 -18.80 -6.30 -0.53
N ALA A 191 -17.94 -7.31 -0.58
CA ALA A 191 -17.28 -7.69 -1.82
C ALA A 191 -18.33 -8.30 -2.76
N PRO A 192 -18.44 -7.83 -4.02
CA PRO A 192 -19.28 -8.49 -4.99
C PRO A 192 -18.81 -9.95 -5.12
N TRP A 193 -19.69 -10.89 -4.79
CA TRP A 193 -19.41 -12.32 -4.87
C TRP A 193 -18.86 -12.67 -6.26
N ARG A 194 -17.85 -13.55 -6.30
CA ARG A 194 -17.11 -13.99 -7.51
C ARG A 194 -17.97 -14.60 -8.66
N GLY A 195 -19.29 -14.60 -8.54
CA GLY A 195 -20.24 -15.08 -9.56
C GLY A 195 -20.90 -13.99 -10.40
N VAL A 196 -20.82 -12.71 -10.03
CA VAL A 196 -21.39 -11.63 -10.84
C VAL A 196 -20.25 -11.02 -11.65
N ARG A 197 -20.17 -11.33 -12.95
CA ARG A 197 -19.33 -10.56 -13.88
C ARG A 197 -19.66 -9.09 -13.63
N ALA A 198 -18.64 -8.28 -13.33
CA ALA A 198 -18.78 -6.84 -13.44
C ALA A 198 -19.43 -6.57 -14.80
N PRO A 199 -20.54 -5.82 -14.87
CA PRO A 199 -21.15 -5.51 -16.16
C PRO A 199 -20.02 -4.97 -17.01
N SER A 200 -19.78 -5.62 -18.16
CA SER A 200 -18.81 -5.14 -19.13
C SER A 200 -19.12 -3.67 -19.33
N VAL A 201 -18.17 -2.81 -18.99
CA VAL A 201 -18.26 -1.40 -19.36
C VAL A 201 -18.07 -1.40 -20.88
N CYS A 202 -19.13 -1.76 -21.59
CA CYS A 202 -19.25 -1.56 -23.01
C CYS A 202 -19.06 -0.06 -23.21
N SER A 203 -18.06 0.25 -24.03
CA SER A 203 -17.81 1.53 -24.66
C SER A 203 -19.12 2.10 -25.23
N LEU A 204 -19.83 2.87 -24.41
CA LEU A 204 -20.89 3.75 -24.86
C LEU A 204 -20.32 5.16 -24.86
N SER A 205 -19.95 5.55 -26.07
CA SER A 205 -19.86 6.92 -26.54
C SER A 205 -20.92 7.83 -25.91
N CYS A 206 -20.44 8.97 -25.41
CA CYS A 206 -21.11 10.27 -25.42
C CYS A 206 -22.59 10.33 -24.98
N GLY A 207 -22.83 10.82 -23.75
CA GLY A 207 -24.04 11.58 -23.44
C GLY A 207 -24.68 11.28 -22.08
N GLY A 208 -24.74 12.31 -21.22
CA GLY A 208 -25.72 12.39 -20.12
C GLY A 208 -25.30 11.70 -18.83
N GLY A 209 -24.74 12.49 -17.90
CA GLY A 209 -24.34 12.01 -16.58
C GLY A 209 -25.50 11.58 -15.70
N LEU A 210 -25.31 10.45 -15.03
CA LEU A 210 -25.83 10.19 -13.69
C LEU A 210 -24.70 9.52 -12.91
N LYS A 211 -24.00 10.32 -12.11
CA LYS A 211 -23.06 9.83 -11.10
C LYS A 211 -23.89 8.98 -10.13
N PRO A 212 -23.55 7.70 -9.87
CA PRO A 212 -24.27 6.93 -8.87
C PRO A 212 -24.19 7.68 -7.53
N PRO A 213 -25.27 7.70 -6.73
CA PRO A 213 -25.26 8.42 -5.46
C PRO A 213 -24.14 7.82 -4.61
N ALA A 214 -23.17 8.66 -4.24
CA ALA A 214 -22.18 8.33 -3.23
C ALA A 214 -22.94 8.09 -1.93
N ARG A 215 -23.36 6.84 -1.68
CA ARG A 215 -23.70 6.41 -0.34
C ARG A 215 -22.39 6.49 0.42
N SER A 216 -22.21 7.58 1.17
CA SER A 216 -21.17 7.68 2.18
C SER A 216 -21.48 6.62 3.23
N LEU A 217 -21.03 5.39 2.99
CA LEU A 217 -20.83 4.46 4.08
C LEU A 217 -19.85 5.15 5.02
N SER A 218 -20.33 5.48 6.21
CA SER A 218 -19.45 6.01 7.24
C SER A 218 -18.30 5.04 7.42
N LEU A 219 -17.06 5.53 7.32
CA LEU A 219 -15.87 4.73 7.63
C LEU A 219 -15.92 4.20 9.07
N SER A 220 -16.74 4.79 9.94
CA SER A 220 -17.06 4.28 11.29
C SER A 220 -17.74 2.90 11.29
N GLY A 221 -18.17 2.41 10.13
CA GLY A 221 -18.74 1.09 9.94
C GLY A 221 -17.89 0.17 9.07
N LEU A 222 -16.60 0.45 8.86
CA LEU A 222 -15.67 -0.53 8.30
C LEU A 222 -14.88 -1.21 9.42
#